data_AF-A0A7Z2K5N0-F1
#
_entry.id   AF-A0A7Z2K5N0-F1
#
_cell.length_a   1.000
_cell.length_b   1.000
_cell.length_c   1.000
_cell.angle_alpha   90.00
_cell.angle_beta   90.00
_cell.angle_gamma   90.00
#
_symmetry.space_group_name_H-M   'P 1'
#
loop_
_entity.id
_entity.type
_entity.pdbx_description
1 polymer ?
#
loop_
_entity_poly.entity_id
_entity_poly.type
_entity_poly.pdbx_seq_one_letter_code
_entity_poly.pdbx_strand_id
1 'polypeptide(L)'
;MFKDNSEHGEVDFIFLETTENETTNSVDVITFETLFDDVKTNPTYEALSGSHTFKVKDKQYTMTATDMGYQKYFDRWLTQGLIK
;
A
#
# COMPACT_ATOMS: atom_id res chain seq x y z
N MET A 1 -3.79 -7.56 8.38
CA MET A 1 -4.32 -6.25 8.77
C MET A 1 -4.37 -6.18 10.29
N PHE A 2 -3.98 -5.06 10.88
CA PHE A 2 -4.16 -4.81 12.31
C PHE A 2 -4.69 -3.39 12.50
N LYS A 3 -5.44 -3.17 13.58
CA LYS A 3 -6.00 -1.87 13.93
C LYS A 3 -5.08 -1.18 14.91
N ASP A 4 -4.77 0.08 14.65
CA ASP A 4 -4.09 0.93 15.62
C ASP A 4 -4.92 2.19 15.90
N ASN A 5 -4.87 2.66 17.16
CA ASN A 5 -5.54 3.89 17.56
C ASN A 5 -4.62 5.08 17.23
N SER A 6 -4.59 5.43 15.94
CA SER A 6 -3.92 6.64 15.48
C SER A 6 -4.68 7.90 15.93
N GLU A 7 -4.02 9.06 15.94
CA GLU A 7 -4.66 10.37 16.22
C GLU A 7 -5.83 10.71 15.27
N HIS A 8 -6.03 9.90 14.21
CA HIS A 8 -7.09 10.04 13.20
C HIS A 8 -8.24 9.00 13.34
N GLY A 9 -8.27 8.18 14.40
CA GLY A 9 -9.29 7.15 14.66
C GLY A 9 -8.79 5.71 14.46
N GLU A 10 -9.70 4.73 14.53
CA GLU A 10 -9.41 3.33 14.14
C GLU A 10 -9.10 3.28 12.65
N VAL A 11 -7.83 3.09 12.29
CA VAL A 11 -7.38 2.90 10.92
C VAL A 11 -6.79 1.50 10.81
N ASP A 12 -7.13 0.80 9.73
CA ASP A 12 -6.54 -0.49 9.42
C ASP A 12 -5.16 -0.30 8.76
N PHE A 13 -4.18 -1.06 9.22
CA PHE A 13 -2.82 -1.03 8.70
C PHE A 13 -2.43 -2.34 8.01
N ILE A 14 -1.69 -2.20 6.92
CA ILE A 14 -1.01 -3.29 6.22
C ILE A 14 0.42 -3.34 6.75
N PHE A 15 0.75 -4.43 7.44
CA PHE A 15 2.10 -4.67 7.91
C PHE A 15 3.01 -5.00 6.72
N LEU A 16 4.11 -4.25 6.58
CA LEU A 16 5.10 -4.44 5.53
C LEU A 16 6.30 -5.26 6.02
N GLU A 17 7.00 -4.81 7.08
CA GLU A 17 8.14 -5.51 7.69
C GLU A 17 8.50 -4.94 9.06
N THR A 18 9.25 -5.69 9.88
CA THR A 18 9.90 -5.17 11.10
C THR A 18 11.40 -5.12 10.86
N THR A 19 12.02 -3.98 11.12
CA THR A 19 13.48 -3.81 11.01
C THR A 19 14.20 -4.40 12.21
N GLU A 20 15.52 -4.58 12.13
CA GLU A 20 16.36 -5.09 13.24
C GLU A 20 16.23 -4.26 14.53
N ASN A 21 15.84 -2.99 14.41
CA ASN A 21 15.61 -2.09 15.55
C ASN A 21 14.16 -2.15 16.08
N GLU A 22 13.43 -3.24 15.79
CA GLU A 22 12.01 -3.44 16.15
C GLU A 22 11.04 -2.39 15.57
N THR A 23 11.50 -1.55 14.64
CA THR A 23 10.63 -0.57 13.99
C THR A 23 9.73 -1.29 13.00
N THR A 24 8.42 -1.20 13.22
CA THR A 24 7.41 -1.77 12.32
C THR A 24 7.13 -0.79 11.18
N ASN A 25 7.48 -1.19 9.97
CA ASN A 25 7.03 -0.53 8.76
C ASN A 25 5.63 -1.04 8.40
N SER A 26 4.70 -0.11 8.35
CA SER A 26 3.33 -0.36 7.93
C SER A 26 2.85 0.78 7.04
N VAL A 27 1.83 0.50 6.24
CA VAL A 27 1.11 1.52 5.47
C VAL A 27 -0.35 1.43 5.87
N ASP A 28 -0.98 2.57 6.10
CA ASP A 28 -2.41 2.60 6.37
C ASP A 28 -3.19 2.29 5.07
N VAL A 29 -4.37 1.72 5.25
CA VAL A 29 -5.16 1.22 4.12
C VAL A 29 -5.68 2.35 3.25
N ILE A 30 -5.92 3.53 3.82
CA ILE A 30 -6.37 4.70 3.06
C ILE A 30 -5.27 5.15 2.11
N THR A 31 -4.02 5.20 2.56
CA THR A 31 -2.85 5.48 1.73
C THR A 31 -2.70 4.44 0.64
N PHE A 32 -2.78 3.14 0.98
CA PHE A 32 -2.72 2.07 -0.02
C PHE A 32 -3.81 2.24 -1.08
N GLU A 33 -5.06 2.41 -0.66
CA GLU A 33 -6.19 2.60 -1.57
C GLU A 33 -6.04 3.87 -2.41
N THR A 34 -5.52 4.96 -1.85
CA THR A 34 -5.29 6.21 -2.61
C THR A 34 -4.25 6.03 -3.70
N LEU A 35 -3.19 5.25 -3.44
CA LEU A 35 -2.10 5.02 -4.38
C LEU A 35 -2.48 4.03 -5.48
N PHE A 36 -3.36 3.07 -5.19
CA PHE A 36 -3.74 1.97 -6.06
C PHE A 36 -5.24 1.91 -6.37
N ASP A 37 -5.94 3.05 -6.28
CA ASP A 37 -7.40 3.15 -6.46
C ASP A 37 -7.84 2.62 -7.83
N ASP A 38 -7.01 2.87 -8.85
CA ASP A 38 -7.21 2.45 -10.23
C ASP A 38 -7.29 0.93 -10.42
N VAL A 39 -6.71 0.16 -9.50
CA VAL A 39 -6.70 -1.31 -9.52
C VAL A 39 -7.38 -1.93 -8.29
N LYS A 40 -8.05 -1.13 -7.46
CA LYS A 40 -8.70 -1.57 -6.22
C LYS A 40 -9.67 -2.75 -6.40
N THR A 41 -10.37 -2.80 -7.54
CA THR A 41 -11.34 -3.87 -7.85
C THR A 41 -10.69 -5.19 -8.29
N ASN A 42 -9.44 -5.12 -8.78
CA ASN A 42 -8.68 -6.28 -9.23
C ASN A 42 -7.16 -6.07 -8.98
N PRO A 43 -6.74 -6.05 -7.71
CA PRO A 43 -5.35 -5.79 -7.34
C PRO A 43 -4.54 -7.05 -7.59
N THR A 44 -4.16 -7.28 -8.84
CA THR A 44 -3.27 -8.39 -9.24
C THR A 44 -1.82 -7.94 -9.18
N TYR A 45 -0.89 -8.88 -9.14
CA TYR A 45 0.53 -8.57 -9.26
C TYR A 45 0.83 -7.71 -10.50
N GLU A 46 0.31 -8.09 -11.68
CA GLU A 46 0.56 -7.32 -12.90
C GLU A 46 -0.10 -5.93 -12.86
N ALA A 47 -1.32 -5.84 -12.34
CA ALA A 47 -2.03 -4.56 -12.26
C ALA A 47 -1.30 -3.57 -11.34
N LEU A 48 -0.82 -4.03 -10.18
CA LEU A 48 -0.08 -3.23 -9.21
C LEU A 48 1.36 -2.92 -9.66
N SER A 49 1.92 -3.72 -10.57
CA SER A 49 3.24 -3.43 -11.17
C SER A 49 3.15 -2.38 -12.27
N GLY A 50 1.93 -2.00 -12.66
CA GLY A 50 1.66 -0.99 -13.67
C GLY A 50 2.01 0.44 -13.21
N SER A 51 1.66 1.39 -14.07
CA SER A 51 1.77 2.81 -13.76
C SER A 51 0.48 3.29 -13.11
N HIS A 52 0.60 3.83 -11.90
CA HIS A 52 -0.53 4.32 -11.12
C HIS A 52 -0.55 5.84 -11.13
N THR A 53 -1.75 6.38 -11.27
CA THR A 53 -1.97 7.82 -11.24
C THR A 53 -2.85 8.17 -10.06
N PHE A 54 -2.31 8.95 -9.13
CA PHE A 54 -3.01 9.38 -7.93
C PHE A 54 -2.80 10.88 -7.72
N LYS A 55 -3.70 11.49 -6.96
CA LYS A 55 -3.65 12.92 -6.63
C LYS A 55 -3.29 13.10 -5.17
N VAL A 56 -2.28 13.93 -4.92
CA VAL A 56 -1.91 14.38 -3.57
C VAL A 56 -2.08 15.88 -3.55
N LYS A 57 -3.06 16.37 -2.75
CA LYS A 57 -3.52 17.76 -2.80
C LYS A 57 -3.97 18.11 -4.23
N ASP A 58 -3.47 19.19 -4.80
CA ASP A 58 -3.81 19.64 -6.16
C ASP A 58 -2.82 19.16 -7.24
N LYS A 59 -1.91 18.23 -6.89
CA LYS A 59 -0.92 17.69 -7.83
C LYS A 59 -1.21 16.24 -8.15
N GLN A 60 -1.12 15.93 -9.43
CA GLN A 60 -1.23 14.57 -9.95
C GLN A 60 0.16 13.97 -10.13
N TYR A 61 0.32 12.73 -9.68
CA TYR A 61 1.56 11.97 -9.79
C TYR A 61 1.27 10.70 -10.59
N THR A 62 2.20 10.32 -11.46
CA THR A 62 2.15 9.07 -12.22
C THR A 62 3.45 8.34 -11.98
N MET A 63 3.39 7.21 -11.29
CA MET A 63 4.55 6.45 -10.81
C MET A 63 4.22 4.96 -10.76
N THR A 64 5.22 4.08 -10.90
CA THR A 64 5.04 2.65 -10.72
C THR A 64 5.15 2.25 -9.24
N ALA A 65 4.66 1.06 -8.86
CA ALA A 65 4.91 0.56 -7.51
C ALA A 65 6.41 0.37 -7.20
N THR A 66 7.26 0.18 -8.22
CA THR A 66 8.72 0.17 -8.07
C THR A 66 9.22 1.54 -7.64
N ASP A 67 8.80 2.61 -8.34
CA ASP A 67 9.20 3.99 -8.04
C ASP A 67 8.74 4.42 -6.64
N MET A 68 7.57 3.95 -6.21
CA MET A 68 7.03 4.17 -4.87
C MET A 68 7.69 3.28 -3.80
N GLY A 69 8.45 2.26 -4.20
CA GLY A 69 9.10 1.30 -3.30
C GLY A 69 8.18 0.22 -2.72
N TYR A 70 6.96 0.07 -3.23
CA TYR A 70 5.99 -0.91 -2.75
C TYR A 70 6.13 -2.30 -3.38
N GLN A 71 6.72 -2.40 -4.58
CA GLN A 71 6.79 -3.67 -5.32
C GLN A 71 7.46 -4.78 -4.51
N LYS A 72 8.45 -4.45 -3.67
CA LYS A 72 9.15 -5.43 -2.80
C LYS A 72 8.24 -6.10 -1.76
N TYR A 73 7.04 -5.58 -1.52
CA TYR A 73 6.08 -6.12 -0.56
C TYR A 73 4.97 -6.96 -1.22
N PHE A 74 4.94 -7.10 -2.54
CA PHE A 74 3.85 -7.78 -3.24
C PHE A 74 3.73 -9.25 -2.85
N ASP A 75 4.83 -9.97 -2.71
CA ASP A 75 4.82 -11.38 -2.26
C ASP A 75 4.17 -11.53 -0.88
N ARG A 76 4.42 -10.56 0.01
CA ARG A 76 3.80 -10.52 1.33
C ARG A 76 2.31 -10.23 1.22
N TRP A 77 1.91 -9.27 0.40
CA TRP A 77 0.51 -8.95 0.16
C TRP A 77 -0.26 -10.11 -0.47
N LEU A 78 0.38 -10.87 -1.37
CA LEU A 78 -0.16 -12.08 -1.97
C LEU A 78 -0.39 -13.15 -0.90
N THR A 79 0.60 -13.37 -0.03
CA THR A 79 0.49 -14.30 1.11
C THR A 79 -0.60 -13.89 2.10
N GLN A 80 -0.84 -12.59 2.27
CA GLN A 80 -1.91 -12.05 3.12
C GLN A 80 -3.29 -12.06 2.44
N GLY A 81 -3.39 -12.43 1.15
CA GLY A 81 -4.64 -12.39 0.39
C GLY A 81 -5.13 -10.99 0.04
N LEU A 82 -4.27 -9.98 0.11
CA LEU A 82 -4.59 -8.59 -0.28
C LEU A 82 -4.63 -8.41 -1.79
N ILE A 83 -3.85 -9.22 -2.50
CA ILE A 83 -3.68 -9.18 -3.95
C ILE A 83 -3.84 -10.60 -4.52
N LYS A 84 -4.13 -10.72 -5.81
CA LYS A 84 -4.36 -12.00 -6.50
C LYS A 84 -3.28 -12.32 -7.52
#